data_AF-A0A7H9ARP4-F1
#
_entry.id   AF-A0A7H9ARP4-F1
#
_cell.length_a   1.000
_cell.length_b   1.000
_cell.length_c   1.000
_cell.angle_alpha   90.00
_cell.angle_beta   90.00
_cell.angle_gamma   90.00
#
_symmetry.space_group_name_H-M   'P 1'
#
loop_
_entity.id
_entity.type
_entity.pdbx_description
1 polymer ?
#
loop_
_entity_poly.entity_id
_entity_poly.type
_entity_poly.pdbx_seq_one_letter_code
_entity_poly.pdbx_strand_id
1 'polypeptide(L)'
;MKKYINKIAIIGSALCIAYSCDTDEKVVDEILAQVGTGAVLRTIDEDNELVFNDETDAFDAGSAYTIVLEEQDEEGGALLESVEIFVNFDDNSEGGTDMSTTEVSLQTLAASDFTTGDRGLPQTTVSYTSDELIAATGIDESLVVGKDRFEFRMVLTLTNGEVYTNTDVGGPVSGGSYFSAPFEYFPVIACSITESLAGTHSYVATGIIPAPGGGGACSGGDLSGTVTWSETDDEGVYTSSDMGFGQFDDCYTGRGPATGEDIEIEWDCTNLSPDGEVYLKEGVVIPSDDDEDAEVTYSYTITNVSGADMTIEFANSAGDRGTVVLTREGNVDWPVIFTANND
;
A
#
# COMPACT_ATOMS: atom_id res chain seq x y z
N MET A 1 82.37 20.96 -21.06
CA MET A 1 82.56 19.59 -20.52
C MET A 1 81.92 18.59 -21.48
N LYS A 2 82.54 17.40 -21.62
CA LYS A 2 82.21 16.18 -22.40
C LYS A 2 80.71 16.01 -22.77
N LYS A 3 80.30 15.83 -24.03
CA LYS A 3 80.35 14.66 -24.97
C LYS A 3 79.51 13.42 -24.56
N TYR A 4 78.74 12.93 -25.56
CA TYR A 4 78.10 11.60 -25.79
C TYR A 4 76.70 11.40 -25.16
N ILE A 5 75.58 11.33 -25.92
CA ILE A 5 75.11 10.30 -26.89
C ILE A 5 75.14 8.88 -26.33
N ASN A 6 73.95 8.29 -26.13
CA ASN A 6 73.64 6.88 -26.45
C ASN A 6 72.10 6.68 -26.42
N LYS A 7 71.50 6.29 -27.57
CA LYS A 7 70.91 4.95 -27.87
C LYS A 7 69.51 4.78 -27.24
N ILE A 8 68.38 4.49 -27.89
CA ILE A 8 67.95 3.69 -29.06
C ILE A 8 66.47 4.10 -29.28
N ALA A 9 66.00 4.62 -30.42
CA ALA A 9 65.56 3.94 -31.65
C ALA A 9 64.49 2.81 -31.48
N ILE A 10 63.21 3.21 -31.58
CA ILE A 10 62.08 2.63 -32.36
C ILE A 10 62.00 1.09 -32.52
N ILE A 11 60.80 0.55 -32.22
CA ILE A 11 60.00 -0.54 -32.86
C ILE A 11 59.26 -1.25 -31.71
N GLY A 12 57.94 -1.15 -31.53
CA GLY A 12 56.90 -1.57 -32.46
C GLY A 12 56.39 -2.96 -32.04
N SER A 13 55.27 -3.05 -31.32
CA SER A 13 54.41 -4.24 -31.22
C SER A 13 53.11 -3.87 -30.51
N ALA A 14 52.02 -3.95 -31.27
CA ALA A 14 50.69 -4.09 -30.74
C ALA A 14 50.63 -5.37 -29.89
N LEU A 15 50.14 -5.28 -28.66
CA LEU A 15 49.57 -6.41 -27.98
C LEU A 15 48.42 -5.95 -27.10
N CYS A 16 47.24 -6.40 -27.52
CA CYS A 16 45.96 -6.39 -26.86
C CYS A 16 46.03 -6.27 -25.33
N ILE A 17 45.54 -5.15 -24.79
CA ILE A 17 44.95 -5.16 -23.45
C ILE A 17 43.46 -5.20 -23.71
N ALA A 18 42.92 -6.39 -23.48
CA ALA A 18 41.51 -6.71 -23.62
C ALA A 18 40.67 -5.71 -22.83
N TYR A 19 39.57 -5.29 -23.46
CA TYR A 19 38.41 -4.74 -22.79
C TYR A 19 38.02 -5.67 -21.64
N SER A 20 38.29 -5.24 -20.41
CA SER A 20 37.51 -5.65 -19.25
C SER A 20 36.25 -4.78 -19.25
N CYS A 21 35.34 -5.03 -20.19
CA CYS A 21 33.93 -4.90 -19.86
C CYS A 21 33.68 -6.13 -19.01
N ASP A 22 33.58 -5.96 -17.68
CA ASP A 22 32.69 -6.84 -16.94
C ASP A 22 31.35 -6.70 -17.65
N THR A 23 30.99 -7.74 -18.40
CA THR A 23 29.60 -8.02 -18.66
C THR A 23 29.02 -8.26 -17.28
N ASP A 24 28.40 -7.23 -16.71
CA ASP A 24 27.23 -7.47 -15.87
C ASP A 24 26.30 -8.33 -16.75
N GLU A 25 26.45 -9.65 -16.66
CA GLU A 25 25.41 -10.60 -17.02
C GLU A 25 24.25 -10.17 -16.12
N LYS A 26 23.40 -9.32 -16.69
CA LYS A 26 22.24 -8.84 -15.97
C LYS A 26 21.47 -10.10 -15.65
N VAL A 27 21.09 -10.27 -14.38
CA VAL A 27 20.18 -11.33 -13.92
C VAL A 27 18.98 -11.49 -14.86
N VAL A 28 18.58 -10.41 -15.53
CA VAL A 28 17.59 -10.37 -16.61
C VAL A 28 17.94 -11.26 -17.81
N ASP A 29 19.18 -11.29 -18.30
CA ASP A 29 19.60 -12.13 -19.44
C ASP A 29 19.61 -13.63 -19.08
N GLU A 30 19.91 -13.98 -17.84
CA GLU A 30 19.86 -15.35 -17.33
C GLU A 30 18.41 -15.84 -17.14
N ILE A 31 17.51 -14.96 -16.70
CA ILE A 31 16.07 -15.26 -16.62
C ILE A 31 15.42 -15.26 -18.02
N LEU A 32 15.80 -14.37 -18.92
CA LEU A 32 15.36 -14.42 -20.33
C LEU A 32 15.82 -15.70 -21.03
N ALA A 33 16.99 -16.25 -20.66
CA ALA A 33 17.43 -17.57 -21.10
C ALA A 33 16.58 -18.71 -20.49
N GLN A 34 15.95 -18.51 -19.33
CA GLN A 34 14.95 -19.43 -18.74
C GLN A 34 13.54 -19.27 -19.32
N VAL A 35 13.15 -18.08 -19.78
CA VAL A 35 11.92 -17.86 -20.58
C VAL A 35 12.02 -18.61 -21.92
N GLY A 36 13.25 -18.83 -22.43
CA GLY A 36 13.48 -19.77 -23.52
C GLY A 36 13.15 -21.25 -23.22
N THR A 37 12.54 -21.55 -22.06
CA THR A 37 12.07 -22.89 -21.65
C THR A 37 10.72 -22.89 -20.92
N GLY A 38 9.96 -21.79 -20.91
CA GLY A 38 8.63 -21.76 -20.30
C GLY A 38 7.83 -20.49 -20.58
N ALA A 39 6.63 -20.37 -20.01
CA ALA A 39 5.74 -19.22 -20.22
C ALA A 39 5.45 -18.43 -18.95
N VAL A 40 5.08 -17.16 -19.13
CA VAL A 40 4.65 -16.26 -18.07
C VAL A 40 3.34 -15.56 -18.46
N LEU A 41 2.54 -15.23 -17.46
CA LEU A 41 1.37 -14.37 -17.59
C LEU A 41 1.64 -13.08 -16.81
N ARG A 42 2.18 -12.08 -17.50
CA ARG A 42 2.61 -10.80 -16.93
C ARG A 42 1.39 -9.92 -16.62
N THR A 43 1.34 -9.37 -15.42
CA THR A 43 0.48 -8.23 -15.07
C THR A 43 1.01 -6.98 -15.74
N ILE A 44 0.22 -6.37 -16.61
CA ILE A 44 0.52 -5.09 -17.24
C ILE A 44 -0.02 -3.93 -16.40
N ASP A 45 -1.22 -4.11 -15.87
CA ASP A 45 -1.95 -3.14 -15.08
C ASP A 45 -2.94 -3.87 -14.17
N GLU A 46 -3.24 -3.28 -13.03
CA GLU A 46 -4.17 -3.79 -12.03
C GLU A 46 -4.89 -2.61 -11.41
N ASP A 47 -6.21 -2.69 -11.36
CA ASP A 47 -7.09 -1.65 -10.83
C ASP A 47 -8.10 -2.27 -9.88
N ASN A 48 -8.05 -1.86 -8.61
CA ASN A 48 -8.90 -2.35 -7.55
C ASN A 48 -9.88 -1.27 -7.11
N GLU A 49 -11.08 -1.31 -7.69
CA GLU A 49 -12.22 -0.47 -7.32
C GLU A 49 -13.28 -1.30 -6.58
N LEU A 50 -12.86 -2.32 -5.82
CA LEU A 50 -13.73 -3.04 -4.90
C LEU A 50 -13.98 -2.20 -3.65
N VAL A 51 -15.16 -1.57 -3.58
CA VAL A 51 -15.52 -0.61 -2.53
C VAL A 51 -16.84 -1.00 -1.90
N PHE A 52 -16.82 -1.23 -0.58
CA PHE A 52 -17.97 -1.62 0.22
C PHE A 52 -18.49 -0.47 1.08
N ASN A 53 -19.81 -0.30 1.13
CA ASN A 53 -20.46 0.79 1.85
C ASN A 53 -21.17 0.26 3.11
N ASP A 54 -20.54 0.46 4.26
CA ASP A 54 -21.02 0.00 5.57
C ASP A 54 -22.32 0.68 6.04
N GLU A 55 -22.73 1.80 5.45
CA GLU A 55 -24.03 2.40 5.79
C GLU A 55 -25.19 1.70 5.08
N THR A 56 -24.91 1.13 3.91
CA THR A 56 -25.91 0.46 3.07
C THR A 56 -25.82 -1.06 3.10
N ASP A 57 -24.78 -1.60 3.76
CA ASP A 57 -24.42 -3.03 3.79
C ASP A 57 -24.30 -3.62 2.38
N ALA A 58 -23.68 -2.90 1.44
CA ALA A 58 -23.57 -3.29 0.04
C ALA A 58 -22.33 -2.67 -0.65
N PHE A 59 -21.86 -3.29 -1.73
CA PHE A 59 -20.84 -2.69 -2.61
C PHE A 59 -21.38 -1.46 -3.32
N ASP A 60 -20.50 -0.48 -3.54
CA ASP A 60 -20.82 0.69 -4.33
C ASP A 60 -21.13 0.32 -5.79
N ALA A 61 -22.06 1.06 -6.39
CA ALA A 61 -22.51 0.77 -7.74
C ALA A 61 -21.37 0.93 -8.76
N GLY A 62 -21.07 -0.13 -9.49
CA GLY A 62 -19.99 -0.15 -10.49
C GLY A 62 -18.64 -0.60 -9.94
N SER A 63 -18.58 -0.94 -8.65
CA SER A 63 -17.41 -1.52 -8.02
C SER A 63 -16.92 -2.78 -8.76
N ALA A 64 -15.64 -2.83 -9.07
CA ALA A 64 -15.05 -3.88 -9.88
C ALA A 64 -13.55 -4.06 -9.60
N TYR A 65 -13.05 -5.24 -9.97
CA TYR A 65 -11.63 -5.54 -10.00
C TYR A 65 -11.19 -5.83 -11.43
N THR A 66 -10.16 -5.12 -11.91
CA THR A 66 -9.70 -5.18 -13.30
C THR A 66 -8.21 -5.52 -13.37
N ILE A 67 -7.85 -6.45 -14.25
CA ILE A 67 -6.46 -6.85 -14.50
C ILE A 67 -6.21 -6.86 -16.00
N VAL A 68 -5.07 -6.29 -16.40
CA VAL A 68 -4.54 -6.40 -17.76
C VAL A 68 -3.42 -7.43 -17.76
N LEU A 69 -3.59 -8.48 -18.56
CA LEU A 69 -2.70 -9.64 -18.62
C LEU A 69 -2.03 -9.70 -19.99
N GLU A 70 -0.73 -9.97 -20.03
CA GLU A 70 0.06 -10.23 -21.23
C GLU A 70 0.73 -11.60 -21.11
N GLU A 71 0.51 -12.48 -22.08
CA GLU A 71 1.16 -13.78 -22.11
C GLU A 71 2.47 -13.70 -22.90
N GLN A 72 3.49 -14.42 -22.42
CA GLN A 72 4.76 -14.55 -23.11
C GLN A 72 5.31 -15.96 -22.96
N ASP A 73 5.50 -16.65 -24.09
CA ASP A 73 6.16 -17.94 -24.21
C ASP A 73 7.41 -17.88 -25.12
N GLU A 74 8.03 -19.04 -25.36
CA GLU A 74 9.21 -19.19 -26.24
C GLU A 74 8.94 -18.90 -27.74
N GLU A 75 7.69 -18.94 -28.18
CA GLU A 75 7.24 -18.62 -29.54
C GLU A 75 6.62 -17.23 -29.65
N GLY A 76 6.75 -16.39 -28.61
CA GLY A 76 6.20 -15.03 -28.59
C GLY A 76 4.68 -15.00 -28.44
N GLY A 77 4.14 -15.94 -27.68
CA GLY A 77 2.73 -16.09 -27.34
C GLY A 77 1.91 -16.91 -28.33
N ALA A 78 2.57 -17.59 -29.26
CA ALA A 78 1.90 -18.46 -30.22
C ALA A 78 1.45 -19.80 -29.61
N LEU A 79 1.96 -20.16 -28.42
CA LEU A 79 1.60 -21.38 -27.73
C LEU A 79 0.41 -21.20 -26.78
N LEU A 80 -0.06 -19.98 -26.50
CA LEU A 80 -1.23 -19.73 -25.65
C LEU A 80 -2.43 -20.60 -26.10
N GLU A 81 -2.90 -21.47 -25.22
CA GLU A 81 -4.13 -22.25 -25.41
C GLU A 81 -5.29 -21.64 -24.62
N SER A 82 -5.11 -21.51 -23.30
CA SER A 82 -6.14 -20.93 -22.43
C SER A 82 -5.58 -20.38 -21.12
N VAL A 83 -6.34 -19.49 -20.50
CA VAL A 83 -6.14 -19.05 -19.11
C VAL A 83 -7.42 -19.33 -18.33
N GLU A 84 -7.34 -20.21 -17.32
CA GLU A 84 -8.43 -20.44 -16.37
C GLU A 84 -8.26 -19.52 -15.16
N ILE A 85 -9.34 -18.86 -14.77
CA ILE A 85 -9.39 -17.92 -13.65
C ILE A 85 -10.34 -18.48 -12.60
N PHE A 86 -9.82 -18.59 -11.39
CA PHE A 86 -10.52 -19.07 -10.22
C PHE A 86 -10.62 -17.96 -9.19
N VAL A 87 -11.64 -18.03 -8.32
CA VAL A 87 -11.83 -17.09 -7.23
C VAL A 87 -12.30 -17.79 -5.96
N ASN A 88 -11.85 -17.31 -4.80
CA ASN A 88 -12.49 -17.51 -3.50
C ASN A 88 -12.61 -16.18 -2.76
N PHE A 89 -13.37 -16.19 -1.67
CA PHE A 89 -13.40 -15.12 -0.70
C PHE A 89 -12.63 -15.56 0.55
N ASP A 90 -11.83 -14.64 1.12
CA ASP A 90 -11.10 -14.81 2.37
C ASP A 90 -11.59 -13.75 3.36
N ASP A 91 -12.29 -14.23 4.39
CA ASP A 91 -12.79 -13.41 5.49
C ASP A 91 -11.63 -13.12 6.45
N ASN A 92 -11.20 -11.86 6.47
CA ASN A 92 -10.09 -11.38 7.31
C ASN A 92 -10.60 -10.58 8.51
N SER A 93 -11.90 -10.66 8.82
CA SER A 93 -12.47 -10.03 10.00
C SER A 93 -12.00 -10.70 11.30
N GLU A 94 -11.73 -9.88 12.32
CA GLU A 94 -11.46 -10.39 13.66
C GLU A 94 -12.80 -10.66 14.37
N GLY A 95 -13.19 -11.93 14.48
CA GLY A 95 -14.45 -12.33 15.13
C GLY A 95 -15.55 -12.74 14.14
N GLY A 96 -16.81 -12.74 14.57
CA GLY A 96 -17.93 -13.03 13.64
C GLY A 96 -18.05 -14.50 13.17
N THR A 97 -18.79 -14.67 12.07
CA THR A 97 -18.97 -15.96 11.40
C THR A 97 -18.07 -15.98 10.17
N ASP A 98 -17.00 -16.79 10.22
CA ASP A 98 -16.12 -17.02 9.06
C ASP A 98 -16.92 -17.39 7.81
N MET A 99 -16.85 -16.52 6.81
CA MET A 99 -17.51 -16.69 5.52
C MET A 99 -16.56 -16.96 4.36
N SER A 100 -15.31 -17.33 4.67
CA SER A 100 -14.33 -17.76 3.67
C SER A 100 -14.88 -18.90 2.81
N THR A 101 -14.68 -18.83 1.50
CA THR A 101 -15.22 -19.80 0.56
C THR A 101 -14.14 -20.72 0.02
N THR A 102 -14.55 -21.88 -0.49
CA THR A 102 -13.66 -22.67 -1.34
C THR A 102 -13.55 -22.02 -2.71
N GLU A 103 -12.41 -22.20 -3.36
CA GLU A 103 -12.18 -21.77 -4.73
C GLU A 103 -13.22 -22.33 -5.71
N VAL A 104 -13.70 -21.47 -6.61
CA VAL A 104 -14.60 -21.79 -7.72
C VAL A 104 -14.01 -21.29 -9.05
N SER A 105 -14.40 -21.93 -10.15
CA SER A 105 -14.05 -21.45 -11.50
C SER A 105 -14.90 -20.24 -11.86
N LEU A 106 -14.25 -19.14 -12.19
CA LEU A 106 -14.91 -17.88 -12.56
C LEU A 106 -15.03 -17.75 -14.08
N GLN A 107 -13.93 -17.95 -14.79
CA GLN A 107 -13.87 -17.80 -16.25
C GLN A 107 -12.76 -18.67 -16.85
N THR A 108 -12.96 -19.09 -18.10
CA THR A 108 -11.88 -19.63 -18.95
C THR A 108 -11.76 -18.76 -20.18
N LEU A 109 -10.59 -18.16 -20.38
CA LEU A 109 -10.23 -17.41 -21.57
C LEU A 109 -9.56 -18.34 -22.57
N ALA A 110 -10.01 -18.32 -23.81
CA ALA A 110 -9.32 -18.96 -24.93
C ALA A 110 -8.32 -17.98 -25.55
N ALA A 111 -7.35 -18.49 -26.32
CA ALA A 111 -6.43 -17.65 -27.09
C ALA A 111 -7.13 -16.60 -27.99
N SER A 112 -8.37 -16.85 -28.42
CA SER A 112 -9.17 -15.90 -29.20
C SER A 112 -9.67 -14.68 -28.43
N ASP A 113 -9.64 -14.73 -27.10
CA ASP A 113 -10.03 -13.64 -26.20
C ASP A 113 -8.88 -12.64 -25.97
N PHE A 114 -7.71 -12.91 -26.56
CA PHE A 114 -6.53 -12.07 -26.50
C PHE A 114 -6.35 -11.31 -27.82
N THR A 115 -5.81 -10.11 -27.71
CA THR A 115 -5.42 -9.26 -28.85
C THR A 115 -3.92 -8.97 -28.80
N THR A 116 -3.35 -8.48 -29.89
CA THR A 116 -1.92 -8.13 -29.89
C THR A 116 -1.69 -6.82 -29.15
N GLY A 117 -0.95 -6.87 -28.04
CA GLY A 117 -0.52 -5.71 -27.26
C GLY A 117 0.67 -4.97 -27.89
N ASP A 118 1.14 -3.92 -27.21
CA ASP A 118 2.19 -3.02 -27.71
C ASP A 118 3.55 -3.70 -27.95
N ARG A 119 3.82 -4.81 -27.24
CA ARG A 119 5.04 -5.61 -27.41
C ARG A 119 4.93 -6.67 -28.50
N GLY A 120 3.78 -6.76 -29.18
CA GLY A 120 3.50 -7.81 -30.15
C GLY A 120 3.08 -9.15 -29.54
N LEU A 121 2.83 -9.18 -28.22
CA LEU A 121 2.43 -10.37 -27.45
C LEU A 121 0.90 -10.41 -27.23
N PRO A 122 0.30 -11.58 -26.95
CA PRO A 122 -1.11 -11.69 -26.60
C PRO A 122 -1.41 -10.94 -25.30
N GLN A 123 -2.42 -10.07 -25.33
CA GLN A 123 -2.87 -9.26 -24.20
C GLN A 123 -4.39 -9.28 -24.09
N THR A 124 -4.91 -9.29 -22.87
CA THR A 124 -6.34 -9.19 -22.58
C THR A 124 -6.59 -8.37 -21.31
N THR A 125 -7.80 -7.86 -21.17
CA THR A 125 -8.28 -7.19 -19.96
C THR A 125 -9.45 -7.99 -19.43
N VAL A 126 -9.35 -8.44 -18.18
CA VAL A 126 -10.46 -9.02 -17.43
C VAL A 126 -10.95 -8.02 -16.41
N SER A 127 -12.25 -7.94 -16.22
CA SER A 127 -12.89 -7.08 -15.23
C SER A 127 -14.06 -7.84 -14.63
N TYR A 128 -14.12 -7.88 -13.31
CA TYR A 128 -15.15 -8.58 -12.55
C TYR A 128 -15.82 -7.61 -11.61
N THR A 129 -17.13 -7.44 -11.77
CA THR A 129 -17.94 -6.62 -10.87
C THR A 129 -18.10 -7.31 -9.52
N SER A 130 -18.30 -6.53 -8.45
CA SER A 130 -18.64 -7.08 -7.12
C SER A 130 -19.83 -8.04 -7.18
N ASP A 131 -20.87 -7.72 -7.94
CA ASP A 131 -22.04 -8.57 -8.19
C ASP A 131 -21.67 -9.95 -8.77
N GLU A 132 -20.76 -10.00 -9.75
CA GLU A 132 -20.30 -11.26 -10.35
C GLU A 132 -19.48 -12.09 -9.36
N LEU A 133 -18.64 -11.44 -8.56
CA LEU A 133 -17.81 -12.09 -7.56
C LEU A 133 -18.67 -12.66 -6.43
N ILE A 134 -19.63 -11.89 -5.91
CA ILE A 134 -20.61 -12.36 -4.91
C ILE A 134 -21.40 -13.55 -5.47
N ALA A 135 -21.88 -13.46 -6.71
CA ALA A 135 -22.64 -14.54 -7.33
C ALA A 135 -21.79 -15.81 -7.52
N ALA A 136 -20.50 -15.68 -7.79
CA ALA A 136 -19.58 -16.79 -7.97
C ALA A 136 -19.23 -17.47 -6.64
N THR A 137 -18.85 -16.70 -5.62
CA THR A 137 -18.42 -17.22 -4.31
C THR A 137 -19.59 -17.61 -3.43
N GLY A 138 -20.75 -16.98 -3.60
CA GLY A 138 -21.97 -17.22 -2.83
C GLY A 138 -21.91 -16.66 -1.41
N ILE A 139 -21.07 -15.65 -1.17
CA ILE A 139 -20.98 -14.95 0.12
C ILE A 139 -22.27 -14.18 0.42
N ASP A 140 -22.48 -13.91 1.71
CA ASP A 140 -23.49 -12.95 2.15
C ASP A 140 -22.85 -11.57 2.19
N GLU A 141 -23.19 -10.72 1.23
CA GLU A 141 -22.66 -9.37 1.10
C GLU A 141 -22.82 -8.53 2.37
N SER A 142 -23.89 -8.75 3.15
CA SER A 142 -24.14 -8.00 4.39
C SER A 142 -23.17 -8.33 5.54
N LEU A 143 -22.31 -9.32 5.35
CA LEU A 143 -21.31 -9.74 6.32
C LEU A 143 -19.88 -9.36 5.91
N VAL A 144 -19.71 -8.65 4.78
CA VAL A 144 -18.40 -8.11 4.36
C VAL A 144 -17.97 -7.04 5.36
N VAL A 145 -16.71 -7.10 5.77
CA VAL A 145 -16.09 -6.13 6.68
C VAL A 145 -14.76 -5.63 6.10
N GLY A 146 -14.34 -4.43 6.48
CA GLY A 146 -13.05 -3.87 6.08
C GLY A 146 -11.89 -4.85 6.33
N LYS A 147 -11.04 -5.02 5.31
CA LYS A 147 -9.91 -5.99 5.15
C LYS A 147 -10.26 -7.34 4.54
N ASP A 148 -11.53 -7.68 4.38
CA ASP A 148 -11.92 -8.84 3.58
C ASP A 148 -11.41 -8.72 2.15
N ARG A 149 -11.23 -9.87 1.49
CA ARG A 149 -10.70 -9.88 0.12
C ARG A 149 -11.26 -11.01 -0.72
N PHE A 150 -11.26 -10.76 -2.03
CA PHE A 150 -11.29 -11.84 -3.00
C PHE A 150 -9.87 -12.32 -3.29
N GLU A 151 -9.72 -13.61 -3.53
CA GLU A 151 -8.45 -14.20 -3.94
C GLU A 151 -8.62 -14.83 -5.31
N PHE A 152 -7.81 -14.39 -6.26
CA PHE A 152 -7.83 -14.88 -7.64
C PHE A 152 -6.64 -15.79 -7.86
N ARG A 153 -6.86 -16.90 -8.57
CA ARG A 153 -5.78 -17.76 -9.06
C ARG A 153 -5.93 -18.00 -10.54
N MET A 154 -4.82 -17.95 -11.26
CA MET A 154 -4.78 -18.15 -12.71
C MET A 154 -3.99 -19.41 -13.06
N VAL A 155 -4.47 -20.12 -14.08
CA VAL A 155 -3.78 -21.28 -14.68
C VAL A 155 -3.61 -21.02 -16.16
N LEU A 156 -2.37 -20.87 -16.62
CA LEU A 156 -2.03 -20.76 -18.03
C LEU A 156 -1.76 -22.16 -18.59
N THR A 157 -2.47 -22.53 -19.65
CA THR A 157 -2.22 -23.75 -20.43
C THR A 157 -1.72 -23.38 -21.81
N LEU A 158 -0.67 -24.07 -22.26
CA LEU A 158 -0.10 -23.94 -23.60
C LEU A 158 -0.50 -25.13 -24.49
N THR A 159 -0.53 -24.90 -25.80
CA THR A 159 -0.88 -25.91 -26.81
C THR A 159 0.08 -27.10 -26.89
N ASN A 160 1.27 -26.97 -26.29
CA ASN A 160 2.24 -28.06 -26.14
C ASN A 160 1.94 -28.97 -24.92
N GLY A 161 0.93 -28.62 -24.11
CA GLY A 161 0.48 -29.34 -22.90
C GLY A 161 1.14 -28.88 -21.60
N GLU A 162 1.99 -27.87 -21.62
CA GLU A 162 2.54 -27.25 -20.42
C GLU A 162 1.49 -26.41 -19.70
N VAL A 163 1.58 -26.40 -18.36
CA VAL A 163 0.64 -25.70 -17.48
C VAL A 163 1.44 -24.95 -16.41
N TYR A 164 1.08 -23.70 -16.17
CA TYR A 164 1.69 -22.81 -15.19
C TYR A 164 0.63 -22.20 -14.27
N THR A 165 0.89 -22.21 -12.98
CA THR A 165 0.06 -21.57 -11.93
C THR A 165 0.96 -20.89 -10.90
N ASN A 166 0.37 -20.32 -9.85
CA ASN A 166 1.05 -19.70 -8.70
C ASN A 166 2.07 -20.60 -7.97
N THR A 167 2.09 -21.93 -8.22
CA THR A 167 3.12 -22.83 -7.68
C THR A 167 4.36 -22.97 -8.56
N ASP A 168 4.32 -22.44 -9.79
CA ASP A 168 5.39 -22.55 -10.79
C ASP A 168 6.22 -21.26 -10.92
N VAL A 169 6.13 -20.37 -9.92
CA VAL A 169 6.82 -19.07 -9.89
C VAL A 169 7.98 -19.07 -8.90
N GLY A 170 9.12 -18.52 -9.32
CA GLY A 170 10.21 -18.11 -8.43
C GLY A 170 10.14 -16.61 -8.14
N GLY A 171 10.78 -16.12 -7.08
CA GLY A 171 10.74 -14.69 -6.69
C GLY A 171 11.00 -13.67 -7.82
N PRO A 172 11.93 -13.91 -8.76
CA PRO A 172 12.12 -13.02 -9.92
C PRO A 172 10.95 -13.03 -10.93
N VAL A 173 10.18 -14.12 -11.00
CA VAL A 173 9.02 -14.27 -11.90
C VAL A 173 7.77 -13.65 -11.26
N SER A 174 7.53 -13.89 -9.97
CA SER A 174 6.35 -13.38 -9.28
C SER A 174 6.40 -11.86 -9.03
N GLY A 175 7.53 -11.34 -8.54
CA GLY A 175 7.65 -9.94 -8.11
C GLY A 175 8.76 -9.13 -8.81
N GLY A 176 9.47 -9.72 -9.76
CA GLY A 176 10.47 -8.98 -10.53
C GLY A 176 9.78 -7.98 -11.45
N SER A 177 10.24 -6.71 -11.44
CA SER A 177 9.71 -5.60 -12.26
C SER A 177 9.55 -5.90 -13.76
N TYR A 178 10.21 -6.93 -14.28
CA TYR A 178 10.08 -7.36 -15.67
C TYR A 178 9.02 -8.44 -15.92
N PHE A 179 8.82 -9.36 -14.97
CA PHE A 179 7.92 -10.50 -15.15
C PHE A 179 6.56 -10.26 -14.53
N SER A 180 6.50 -9.76 -13.29
CA SER A 180 5.26 -9.43 -12.57
C SER A 180 4.15 -10.45 -12.84
N ALA A 181 4.47 -11.74 -12.71
CA ALA A 181 3.59 -12.83 -13.11
C ALA A 181 3.30 -13.72 -11.90
N PRO A 182 2.50 -13.23 -10.92
CA PRO A 182 2.25 -13.96 -9.69
C PRO A 182 1.31 -15.16 -9.89
N PHE A 183 0.47 -15.14 -10.93
CA PHE A 183 -0.66 -16.06 -11.12
C PHE A 183 -1.66 -16.09 -9.95
N GLU A 184 -1.53 -15.17 -8.99
CA GLU A 184 -2.42 -15.00 -7.86
C GLU A 184 -2.54 -13.51 -7.50
N TYR A 185 -3.73 -13.11 -7.06
CA TYR A 185 -4.03 -11.73 -6.69
C TYR A 185 -4.96 -11.69 -5.48
N PHE A 186 -4.79 -10.68 -4.63
CA PHE A 186 -5.46 -10.55 -3.34
C PHE A 186 -6.06 -9.15 -3.14
N PRO A 187 -6.94 -8.66 -4.03
CA PRO A 187 -7.53 -7.33 -3.88
C PRO A 187 -8.33 -7.25 -2.58
N VAL A 188 -7.84 -6.41 -1.66
CA VAL A 188 -8.53 -6.07 -0.42
C VAL A 188 -9.70 -5.15 -0.77
N ILE A 189 -10.86 -5.43 -0.20
CA ILE A 189 -12.05 -4.60 -0.35
C ILE A 189 -11.83 -3.32 0.44
N ALA A 190 -11.79 -2.20 -0.28
CA ALA A 190 -11.82 -0.87 0.31
C ALA A 190 -13.23 -0.57 0.80
N CYS A 191 -13.38 0.48 1.61
CA CYS A 191 -14.68 0.88 2.13
C CYS A 191 -14.98 2.34 1.76
N SER A 192 -16.27 2.64 1.55
CA SER A 192 -16.74 3.94 1.08
C SER A 192 -16.68 4.98 2.20
N ILE A 193 -16.06 6.12 1.92
CA ILE A 193 -16.07 7.28 2.81
C ILE A 193 -17.40 8.03 2.65
N THR A 194 -18.39 7.71 3.49
CA THR A 194 -19.76 8.23 3.37
C THR A 194 -20.04 9.51 4.15
N GLU A 195 -19.18 9.82 5.12
CA GLU A 195 -19.25 11.05 5.90
C GLU A 195 -17.88 11.74 5.92
N SER A 196 -17.79 12.93 6.52
CA SER A 196 -16.50 13.61 6.73
C SER A 196 -16.19 13.66 8.21
N LEU A 197 -14.93 13.37 8.57
CA LEU A 197 -14.42 13.55 9.93
C LEU A 197 -13.85 14.94 10.16
N ALA A 198 -13.89 15.84 9.16
CA ALA A 198 -13.42 17.21 9.34
C ALA A 198 -14.22 17.95 10.42
N GLY A 199 -13.56 18.87 11.11
CA GLY A 199 -14.17 19.69 12.15
C GLY A 199 -13.19 20.06 13.26
N THR A 200 -13.66 20.85 14.21
CA THR A 200 -12.91 21.18 15.42
C THR A 200 -13.35 20.28 16.57
N HIS A 201 -12.51 19.29 16.88
CA HIS A 201 -12.74 18.31 17.93
C HIS A 201 -12.10 18.76 19.24
N SER A 202 -12.78 18.55 20.37
CA SER A 202 -12.17 18.78 21.67
C SER A 202 -11.45 17.52 22.13
N TYR A 203 -10.34 17.68 22.86
CA TYR A 203 -9.60 16.54 23.38
C TYR A 203 -9.25 16.69 24.86
N VAL A 204 -9.05 15.55 25.51
CA VAL A 204 -8.36 15.43 26.80
C VAL A 204 -7.24 14.40 26.65
N ALA A 205 -5.99 14.86 26.71
CA ALA A 205 -4.81 14.02 26.60
C ALA A 205 -4.22 13.74 27.99
N THR A 206 -3.89 12.48 28.25
CA THR A 206 -3.47 11.94 29.55
C THR A 206 -2.27 11.01 29.36
N GLY A 207 -1.58 10.68 30.45
CA GLY A 207 -0.45 9.73 30.38
C GLY A 207 0.69 10.21 29.47
N ILE A 208 0.84 11.53 29.33
CA ILE A 208 1.80 12.15 28.41
C ILE A 208 3.23 11.85 28.87
N ILE A 209 4.03 11.26 27.97
CA ILE A 209 5.43 10.91 28.21
C ILE A 209 6.28 11.49 27.08
N PRO A 210 7.32 12.28 27.39
CA PRO A 210 8.19 12.83 26.36
C PRO A 210 9.20 11.79 25.86
N ALA A 211 9.74 12.03 24.67
CA ALA A 211 10.76 11.20 24.04
C ALA A 211 11.99 10.99 24.96
N PRO A 212 12.47 9.74 25.13
CA PRO A 212 13.66 9.46 25.93
C PRO A 212 14.89 10.21 25.40
N GLY A 213 15.55 10.98 26.27
CA GLY A 213 16.76 11.73 25.90
C GLY A 213 16.50 12.99 25.06
N GLY A 214 15.25 13.30 24.70
CA GLY A 214 14.87 14.48 23.91
C GLY A 214 14.80 15.80 24.71
N GLY A 215 15.10 15.76 26.01
CA GLY A 215 15.08 16.96 26.87
C GLY A 215 13.69 17.49 27.25
N GLY A 216 12.62 16.77 26.87
CA GLY A 216 11.25 17.15 27.18
C GLY A 216 10.93 17.00 28.67
N ALA A 217 10.17 17.96 29.20
CA ALA A 217 9.69 17.98 30.57
C ALA A 217 8.23 18.44 30.59
N CYS A 218 7.32 17.48 30.55
CA CYS A 218 5.87 17.73 30.59
C CYS A 218 5.43 18.23 31.97
N SER A 219 4.30 18.93 32.02
CA SER A 219 3.70 19.43 33.26
C SER A 219 3.23 18.31 34.19
N GLY A 220 2.94 17.13 33.62
CA GLY A 220 2.48 15.93 34.32
C GLY A 220 0.99 15.94 34.67
N GLY A 221 0.23 16.92 34.20
CA GLY A 221 -1.23 16.95 34.27
C GLY A 221 -1.89 16.53 32.96
N ASP A 222 -3.21 16.40 33.00
CA ASP A 222 -4.01 16.20 31.80
C ASP A 222 -4.01 17.48 30.96
N LEU A 223 -3.89 17.33 29.64
CA LEU A 223 -3.96 18.42 28.68
C LEU A 223 -5.36 18.46 28.08
N SER A 224 -5.94 19.64 27.91
CA SER A 224 -7.23 19.79 27.24
C SER A 224 -7.16 20.93 26.23
N GLY A 225 -7.77 20.72 25.07
CA GLY A 225 -7.72 21.67 23.99
C GLY A 225 -8.64 21.27 22.86
N THR A 226 -8.33 21.78 21.67
CA THR A 226 -9.01 21.42 20.44
C THR A 226 -8.01 21.12 19.35
N VAL A 227 -8.31 20.15 18.51
CA VAL A 227 -7.62 19.89 17.24
C VAL A 227 -8.60 20.15 16.11
N THR A 228 -8.13 20.72 15.01
CA THR A 228 -8.95 20.90 13.81
C THR A 228 -8.43 19.99 12.72
N TRP A 229 -9.33 19.18 12.19
CA TRP A 229 -9.11 18.38 10.99
C TRP A 229 -9.78 19.07 9.82
N SER A 230 -9.02 19.33 8.75
CA SER A 230 -9.52 19.98 7.54
C SER A 230 -9.35 19.03 6.37
N GLU A 231 -10.46 18.70 5.72
CA GLU A 231 -10.52 17.84 4.54
C GLU A 231 -9.65 18.40 3.41
N THR A 232 -8.94 17.51 2.73
CA THR A 232 -8.14 17.84 1.55
C THR A 232 -9.00 17.70 0.28
N ASP A 233 -8.35 17.65 -0.89
CA ASP A 233 -9.05 17.34 -2.15
C ASP A 233 -9.39 15.84 -2.26
N ASP A 234 -8.80 14.99 -1.40
CA ASP A 234 -9.01 13.54 -1.35
C ASP A 234 -9.95 13.17 -0.19
N GLU A 235 -10.99 12.39 -0.49
CA GLU A 235 -11.98 11.97 0.51
C GLU A 235 -11.34 11.08 1.58
N GLY A 236 -11.66 11.34 2.85
CA GLY A 236 -11.08 10.60 3.98
C GLY A 236 -9.68 11.06 4.38
N VAL A 237 -9.10 12.06 3.71
CA VAL A 237 -7.79 12.62 4.04
C VAL A 237 -7.94 14.01 4.67
N TYR A 238 -7.26 14.22 5.80
CA TYR A 238 -7.39 15.45 6.59
C TYR A 238 -6.03 16.00 6.99
N THR A 239 -5.81 17.30 6.76
CA THR A 239 -4.74 18.02 7.47
C THR A 239 -5.11 18.20 8.94
N SER A 240 -4.11 18.23 9.82
CA SER A 240 -4.31 18.40 11.27
C SER A 240 -3.62 19.64 11.82
N SER A 241 -4.31 20.36 12.69
CA SER A 241 -3.71 21.50 13.40
C SER A 241 -2.68 21.07 14.46
N ASP A 242 -2.72 19.82 14.93
CA ASP A 242 -1.77 19.26 15.89
C ASP A 242 -1.89 17.73 15.97
N MET A 243 -0.82 17.02 15.63
CA MET A 243 -0.75 15.55 15.69
C MET A 243 -0.51 15.02 17.10
N GLY A 244 0.00 15.85 18.02
CA GLY A 244 0.40 15.47 19.38
C GLY A 244 -0.58 15.90 20.47
N PHE A 245 -1.74 16.45 20.12
CA PHE A 245 -2.80 16.86 21.07
C PHE A 245 -2.27 17.73 22.24
N GLY A 246 -1.47 18.74 21.91
CA GLY A 246 -0.88 19.71 22.84
C GLY A 246 0.38 19.23 23.56
N GLN A 247 0.81 17.97 23.36
CA GLN A 247 2.00 17.43 24.02
C GLN A 247 3.26 18.24 23.69
N PHE A 248 3.46 18.61 22.42
CA PHE A 248 4.68 19.32 22.03
C PHE A 248 4.81 20.66 22.76
N ASP A 249 3.73 21.43 22.83
CA ASP A 249 3.72 22.70 23.55
C ASP A 249 3.89 22.53 25.07
N ASP A 250 3.32 21.47 25.67
CA ASP A 250 3.46 21.21 27.11
C ASP A 250 4.86 20.72 27.49
N CYS A 251 5.37 19.71 26.78
CA CYS A 251 6.63 19.05 27.11
C CYS A 251 7.86 19.80 26.62
N TYR A 252 7.72 20.65 25.59
CA TYR A 252 8.81 21.36 24.94
C TYR A 252 8.43 22.85 24.79
N THR A 253 8.67 23.63 25.83
CA THR A 253 8.29 25.05 25.86
C THR A 253 8.78 25.80 24.63
N GLY A 254 7.84 26.35 23.85
CA GLY A 254 8.12 27.14 22.66
C GLY A 254 8.32 26.35 21.38
N ARG A 255 8.09 25.03 21.38
CA ARG A 255 8.18 24.18 20.20
C ARG A 255 7.03 24.41 19.21
N GLY A 256 5.83 24.75 19.69
CA GLY A 256 4.64 24.83 18.84
C GLY A 256 3.90 23.49 18.75
N PRO A 257 2.68 23.49 18.19
CA PRO A 257 1.92 22.27 17.90
C PRO A 257 2.63 21.43 16.84
N ALA A 258 2.41 20.11 16.86
CA ALA A 258 2.97 19.21 15.87
C ALA A 258 2.16 19.29 14.57
N THR A 259 2.53 20.22 13.69
CA THR A 259 1.83 20.51 12.43
C THR A 259 2.82 20.82 11.30
N GLY A 260 2.36 20.81 10.05
CA GLY A 260 3.22 20.92 8.86
C GLY A 260 2.40 20.94 7.56
N GLU A 261 3.04 21.22 6.43
CA GLU A 261 2.40 21.23 5.12
C GLU A 261 2.13 19.80 4.58
N ASP A 262 2.93 18.82 5.00
CA ASP A 262 2.89 17.45 4.48
C ASP A 262 2.25 16.44 5.45
N ILE A 263 1.69 16.89 6.58
CA ILE A 263 1.05 16.00 7.55
C ILE A 263 -0.44 15.82 7.29
N GLU A 264 -0.85 14.56 7.24
CA GLU A 264 -2.22 14.17 6.98
C GLU A 264 -2.67 13.08 7.96
N ILE A 265 -3.98 12.93 8.09
CA ILE A 265 -4.62 11.81 8.74
C ILE A 265 -5.50 11.17 7.68
N GLU A 266 -5.16 9.95 7.30
CA GLU A 266 -5.94 9.14 6.38
C GLU A 266 -6.93 8.26 7.17
N TRP A 267 -8.19 8.29 6.76
CA TRP A 267 -9.24 7.44 7.28
C TRP A 267 -9.60 6.37 6.25
N ASP A 268 -9.35 5.11 6.58
CA ASP A 268 -9.58 3.95 5.71
C ASP A 268 -10.85 3.14 6.10
N CYS A 269 -11.81 3.80 6.73
CA CYS A 269 -12.99 3.20 7.40
C CYS A 269 -12.66 2.38 8.66
N THR A 270 -11.49 1.77 8.77
CA THR A 270 -11.15 0.91 9.92
C THR A 270 -10.25 1.56 10.95
N ASN A 271 -9.40 2.51 10.52
CA ASN A 271 -8.39 3.15 11.33
C ASN A 271 -8.24 4.64 10.96
N LEU A 272 -7.49 5.36 11.80
CA LEU A 272 -6.96 6.68 11.49
C LEU A 272 -5.44 6.54 11.41
N SER A 273 -4.88 6.76 10.23
CA SER A 273 -3.45 6.65 9.97
C SER A 273 -2.86 8.03 9.75
N PRO A 274 -2.12 8.59 10.73
CA PRO A 274 -1.19 9.66 10.48
C PRO A 274 -0.24 9.33 9.33
N ASP A 275 -0.09 10.25 8.39
CA ASP A 275 0.95 10.21 7.37
C ASP A 275 1.72 11.54 7.35
N GLY A 276 2.92 11.49 6.78
CA GLY A 276 3.83 12.62 6.68
C GLY A 276 4.68 12.88 7.92
N GLU A 277 5.45 13.97 7.84
CA GLU A 277 6.52 14.29 8.77
C GLU A 277 6.31 15.66 9.41
N VAL A 278 6.50 15.73 10.73
CA VAL A 278 6.58 16.99 11.46
C VAL A 278 8.03 17.43 11.53
N TYR A 279 8.33 18.51 10.83
CA TYR A 279 9.67 19.05 10.70
C TYR A 279 10.05 19.97 11.85
N LEU A 280 11.29 19.86 12.32
CA LEU A 280 11.83 20.61 13.44
C LEU A 280 13.08 21.35 12.98
N LYS A 281 13.25 22.60 13.45
CA LYS A 281 14.49 23.36 13.36
C LYS A 281 14.85 23.93 14.72
N GLU A 282 16.03 23.60 15.22
CA GLU A 282 16.47 23.98 16.56
C GLU A 282 15.45 23.55 17.64
N GLY A 283 14.73 22.45 17.37
CA GLY A 283 13.69 21.91 18.24
C GLY A 283 12.36 22.67 18.24
N VAL A 284 12.11 23.55 17.27
CA VAL A 284 10.83 24.24 17.04
C VAL A 284 10.20 23.70 15.76
N VAL A 285 8.88 23.50 15.76
CA VAL A 285 8.15 23.02 14.58
C VAL A 285 8.20 24.06 13.46
N ILE A 286 8.53 23.61 12.25
CA ILE A 286 8.48 24.41 11.03
C ILE A 286 7.53 23.74 10.02
N PRO A 287 6.90 24.52 9.12
CA PRO A 287 5.90 23.95 8.21
C PRO A 287 6.47 23.09 7.06
N SER A 288 7.73 23.25 6.69
CA SER A 288 8.34 22.66 5.49
C SER A 288 9.74 22.09 5.76
N ASP A 289 10.15 21.12 4.94
CA ASP A 289 11.41 20.37 5.07
C ASP A 289 12.69 21.17 4.76
N ASP A 290 12.58 22.20 3.92
CA ASP A 290 13.68 23.01 3.33
C ASP A 290 14.74 23.51 4.33
N ASP A 291 14.44 23.50 5.62
CA ASP A 291 15.20 24.19 6.66
C ASP A 291 15.31 23.40 7.99
N GLU A 292 14.96 22.12 8.00
CA GLU A 292 14.90 21.26 9.18
C GLU A 292 16.27 20.76 9.68
N ASP A 293 16.32 20.34 10.94
CA ASP A 293 17.41 19.55 11.52
C ASP A 293 16.95 18.19 12.09
N ALA A 294 15.64 17.96 12.19
CA ALA A 294 15.04 16.68 12.55
C ALA A 294 13.59 16.60 12.06
N GLU A 295 13.10 15.37 11.90
CA GLU A 295 11.72 15.05 11.55
C GLU A 295 11.17 14.02 12.53
N VAL A 296 9.84 14.01 12.72
CA VAL A 296 9.14 12.93 13.42
C VAL A 296 7.87 12.55 12.69
N THR A 297 7.56 11.27 12.67
CA THR A 297 6.29 10.73 12.17
C THR A 297 5.43 10.31 13.35
N TYR A 298 4.11 10.32 13.17
CA TYR A 298 3.15 9.93 14.21
C TYR A 298 2.51 8.58 13.89
N SER A 299 1.97 7.93 14.91
CA SER A 299 1.11 6.77 14.78
C SER A 299 -0.02 6.84 15.78
N TYR A 300 -1.22 6.41 15.35
CA TYR A 300 -2.42 6.34 16.16
C TYR A 300 -2.91 4.89 16.25
N THR A 301 -3.39 4.53 17.44
CA THR A 301 -4.12 3.29 17.69
C THR A 301 -5.43 3.65 18.38
N ILE A 302 -6.55 3.42 17.69
CA ILE A 302 -7.87 3.52 18.31
C ILE A 302 -8.02 2.35 19.29
N THR A 303 -8.40 2.64 20.54
CA THR A 303 -8.55 1.62 21.60
C THR A 303 -9.97 1.48 22.12
N ASN A 304 -10.82 2.48 21.86
CA ASN A 304 -12.22 2.46 22.25
C ASN A 304 -12.98 3.59 21.53
N VAL A 305 -14.20 3.31 21.09
CA VAL A 305 -15.14 4.34 20.62
C VAL A 305 -16.48 4.16 21.32
N SER A 306 -17.04 5.25 21.83
CA SER A 306 -18.32 5.26 22.53
C SER A 306 -19.08 6.55 22.24
N GLY A 307 -19.99 6.50 21.28
CA GLY A 307 -20.74 7.68 20.83
C GLY A 307 -19.80 8.75 20.30
N ALA A 308 -19.88 9.96 20.86
CA ALA A 308 -19.04 11.09 20.46
C ALA A 308 -17.58 11.03 20.93
N ASP A 309 -17.21 10.07 21.79
CA ASP A 309 -15.86 9.97 22.37
C ASP A 309 -15.07 8.81 21.74
N MET A 310 -13.88 9.10 21.22
CA MET A 310 -12.90 8.13 20.71
C MET A 310 -11.62 8.21 21.55
N THR A 311 -11.13 7.08 22.02
CA THR A 311 -9.84 6.97 22.73
C THR A 311 -8.76 6.50 21.77
N ILE A 312 -7.71 7.31 21.62
CA ILE A 312 -6.55 7.03 20.78
C ILE A 312 -5.30 6.96 21.65
N GLU A 313 -4.48 5.93 21.49
CA GLU A 313 -3.08 5.96 21.89
C GLU A 313 -2.25 6.54 20.75
N PHE A 314 -1.54 7.62 21.00
CA PHE A 314 -0.66 8.24 20.01
C PHE A 314 0.81 8.07 20.41
N ALA A 315 1.67 7.94 19.42
CA ALA A 315 3.12 7.98 19.59
C ALA A 315 3.77 8.68 18.40
N ASN A 316 5.03 9.10 18.58
CA ASN A 316 5.87 9.52 17.46
C ASN A 316 7.16 8.71 17.37
N SER A 317 7.88 8.84 16.25
CA SER A 317 9.13 8.12 15.97
C SER A 317 10.28 8.43 16.96
N ALA A 318 10.23 9.58 17.65
CA ALA A 318 11.17 9.92 18.71
C ALA A 318 10.86 9.24 20.07
N GLY A 319 9.67 8.66 20.21
CA GLY A 319 9.20 7.95 21.40
C GLY A 319 8.38 8.79 22.38
N ASP A 320 7.95 10.00 21.96
CA ASP A 320 6.87 10.71 22.63
C ASP A 320 5.58 9.89 22.51
N ARG A 321 4.73 9.91 23.54
CA ARG A 321 3.45 9.19 23.53
C ARG A 321 2.45 9.69 24.55
N GLY A 322 1.19 9.33 24.36
CA GLY A 322 0.11 9.59 25.30
C GLY A 322 -1.19 8.90 24.90
N THR A 323 -2.21 9.09 25.73
CA THR A 323 -3.57 8.63 25.45
C THR A 323 -4.48 9.84 25.38
N VAL A 324 -5.25 9.98 24.31
CA VAL A 324 -6.19 11.07 24.12
C VAL A 324 -7.62 10.53 24.04
N VAL A 325 -8.54 11.19 24.73
CA VAL A 325 -9.98 11.09 24.46
C VAL A 325 -10.34 12.27 23.57
N LEU A 326 -10.72 11.97 22.33
CA LEU A 326 -11.16 12.92 21.32
C LEU A 326 -12.69 12.90 21.25
N THR A 327 -13.31 14.04 21.54
CA THR A 327 -14.76 14.24 21.43
C THR A 327 -15.07 14.95 20.12
N ARG A 328 -15.90 14.30 19.28
CA ARG A 328 -16.27 14.81 17.95
C ARG A 328 -17.00 16.16 18.06
N GLU A 329 -16.85 16.97 17.01
CA GLU A 329 -17.45 18.31 16.98
C GLU A 329 -18.98 18.21 17.16
N GLY A 330 -19.54 19.09 17.99
CA GLY A 330 -20.99 19.12 18.22
C GLY A 330 -21.54 17.96 19.06
N ASN A 331 -20.69 17.09 19.62
CA ASN A 331 -21.08 15.84 20.30
C ASN A 331 -21.89 14.90 19.39
N VAL A 332 -21.58 14.87 18.10
CA VAL A 332 -22.09 13.83 17.19
C VAL A 332 -21.29 12.55 17.38
N ASP A 333 -21.93 11.40 17.18
CA ASP A 333 -21.25 10.12 17.36
C ASP A 333 -20.18 9.92 16.27
N TRP A 334 -19.08 9.23 16.60
CA TRP A 334 -18.12 8.76 15.59
C TRP A 334 -18.73 7.63 14.74
N PRO A 335 -18.22 7.40 13.51
CA PRO A 335 -18.69 6.30 12.67
C PRO A 335 -18.73 4.97 13.44
N VAL A 336 -19.84 4.24 13.30
CA VAL A 336 -20.08 2.98 14.04
C VAL A 336 -19.02 1.93 13.71
N ILE A 337 -18.43 1.96 12.51
CA ILE A 337 -17.38 1.02 12.11
C ILE A 337 -16.15 1.05 13.05
N PHE A 338 -15.81 2.20 13.64
CA PHE A 338 -14.73 2.25 14.64
C PHE A 338 -15.08 1.51 15.94
N THR A 339 -16.36 1.25 16.21
CA THR A 339 -16.77 0.43 17.36
C THR A 339 -16.63 -1.07 17.09
N ALA A 340 -16.75 -1.51 15.84
CA ALA A 340 -16.68 -2.92 15.44
C ALA A 340 -15.25 -3.48 15.50
N ASN A 341 -14.23 -2.63 15.29
CA ASN A 341 -12.82 -3.02 15.27
C ASN A 341 -12.16 -3.12 16.67
N ASN A 342 -12.95 -3.07 17.76
CA ASN A 342 -12.45 -3.05 19.14
C ASN A 342 -12.90 -4.27 19.99
N ASP A 343 -13.52 -5.28 19.37
CA ASP A 343 -13.96 -6.53 20.02
C ASP A 343 -13.08 -7.74 19.68
#